data_AF-A0A2S2PJR3-F1
#
_entry.id   AF-A0A2S2PJR3-F1
#
_cell.length_a   1.000
_cell.length_b   1.000
_cell.length_c   1.000
_cell.angle_alpha   90.00
_cell.angle_beta   90.00
_cell.angle_gamma   90.00
#
_symmetry.space_group_name_H-M   'P 1'
#
loop_
_entity.id
_entity.type
_entity.pdbx_description
1 polymer ?
#
loop_
_entity_poly.entity_id
_entity_poly.type
_entity_poly.pdbx_seq_one_letter_code
_entity_poly.pdbx_strand_id
1 'polypeptide(L)'
;MSSAILDVHCILGAGKKYFIKEMTIIDIESSFNQHWIFKHTSLKQDAKSRSVNSWLQRLHHGLSLDYGDVEYEEIHKIFQSLKFKRIYVKGLYKQRIIIDFMPHATVFDLENSECPRLCQLTRGETLACCNFHMDFNPQQCTLNKVFALKKWYANNL
;
A
#
# COMPACT_ATOMS: atom_id res chain seq x y z
N MET A 1 -13.33 13.30 -12.44
CA MET A 1 -13.45 13.46 -10.96
C MET A 1 -12.20 12.84 -10.39
N SER A 2 -11.40 13.55 -9.57
CA SER A 2 -10.08 13.04 -9.14
C SER A 2 -10.18 11.65 -8.52
N SER A 3 -9.56 10.67 -9.18
CA SER A 3 -9.61 9.27 -8.82
C SER A 3 -8.20 8.69 -8.77
N ALA A 4 -7.92 7.83 -7.80
CA ALA A 4 -6.62 7.22 -7.64
C ALA A 4 -6.72 5.74 -7.27
N ILE A 5 -5.67 4.99 -7.57
CA ILE A 5 -5.45 3.64 -7.05
C ILE A 5 -4.45 3.74 -5.90
N LEU A 6 -4.73 3.05 -4.80
CA LEU A 6 -3.90 3.05 -3.60
C LEU A 6 -3.63 1.61 -3.16
N ASP A 7 -2.36 1.30 -2.88
CA ASP A 7 -1.97 0.05 -2.22
C ASP A 7 -1.17 0.30 -0.95
N VAL A 8 -1.35 -0.57 0.03
CA VAL A 8 -0.61 -0.53 1.31
C VAL A 8 -0.10 -1.91 1.68
N HIS A 9 1.05 -1.91 2.34
CA HIS A 9 1.46 -2.99 3.23
C HIS A 9 1.32 -2.56 4.67
N CYS A 10 1.07 -3.51 5.55
CA CYS A 10 0.92 -3.25 6.96
C CYS A 10 1.84 -4.15 7.78
N ILE A 11 2.19 -3.65 8.95
CA ILE A 11 2.83 -4.38 10.05
C ILE A 11 1.87 -4.47 11.23
N LEU A 12 2.19 -5.34 12.19
CA LEU A 12 1.40 -5.56 13.39
C LEU A 12 2.04 -4.89 14.61
N GLY A 13 1.29 -4.08 15.33
CA GLY A 13 1.66 -3.59 16.66
C GLY A 13 1.05 -4.43 17.78
N ALA A 14 1.35 -4.05 19.03
CA ALA A 14 0.75 -4.68 20.20
C ALA A 14 -0.80 -4.61 20.16
N GLY A 15 -1.46 -5.64 20.70
CA GLY A 15 -2.92 -5.68 20.75
C GLY A 15 -3.59 -5.95 19.39
N LYS A 16 -2.85 -6.53 18.43
CA LYS A 16 -3.32 -6.87 17.08
C LYS A 16 -3.74 -5.66 16.22
N LYS A 17 -3.24 -4.46 16.54
CA LYS A 17 -3.48 -3.26 15.74
C LYS A 17 -2.54 -3.23 14.54
N TYR A 18 -3.06 -2.98 13.35
CA TYR A 18 -2.26 -2.87 12.13
C TYR A 18 -1.85 -1.42 11.88
N PHE A 19 -0.67 -1.26 11.31
CA PHE A 19 -0.08 0.03 10.97
C PHE A 19 0.47 -0.04 9.55
N ILE A 20 0.27 1.01 8.76
CA ILE A 20 0.76 1.06 7.38
C ILE A 20 2.31 1.14 7.40
N LYS A 21 2.97 0.26 6.66
CA LYS A 21 4.42 0.19 6.55
C LYS A 21 4.94 0.77 5.24
N GLU A 22 4.22 0.53 4.16
CA GLU A 22 4.51 1.04 2.83
C GLU A 22 3.18 1.44 2.19
N MET A 23 3.16 2.57 1.49
CA MET A 23 1.98 3.07 0.79
C MET A 23 2.36 3.65 -0.56
N THR A 24 1.59 3.32 -1.59
CA THR A 24 1.62 4.05 -2.85
C THR A 24 0.24 4.51 -3.24
N ILE A 25 0.15 5.70 -3.81
CA ILE A 25 -1.02 6.19 -4.53
C ILE A 25 -0.62 6.63 -5.94
N ILE A 26 -1.45 6.30 -6.92
CA ILE A 26 -1.28 6.73 -8.31
C ILE A 26 -2.59 7.31 -8.83
N ASP A 27 -2.51 8.47 -9.47
CA ASP A 27 -3.62 9.07 -10.18
C ASP A 27 -4.01 8.16 -11.37
N ILE A 28 -5.32 7.97 -11.56
CA ILE A 28 -5.82 7.20 -12.70
C ILE A 28 -5.70 8.00 -14.00
N GLU A 29 -6.01 9.29 -13.96
CA GLU A 29 -6.07 10.16 -15.15
C GLU A 29 -4.67 10.58 -15.61
N SER A 30 -3.72 10.76 -14.69
CA SER A 30 -2.35 11.17 -14.97
C SER A 30 -1.32 10.14 -14.52
N SER A 31 -0.05 10.24 -14.93
CA SER A 31 1.03 9.35 -14.45
C SER A 31 1.61 9.77 -13.09
N PHE A 32 1.00 10.74 -12.41
CA PHE A 32 1.46 11.20 -11.11
C PHE A 32 1.27 10.12 -10.04
N ASN A 33 2.32 9.85 -9.28
CA ASN A 33 2.30 8.90 -8.17
C ASN A 33 3.12 9.45 -7.00
N GLN A 34 2.79 8.96 -5.81
CA GLN A 34 3.56 9.18 -4.60
C GLN A 34 3.71 7.85 -3.86
N HIS A 35 4.88 7.63 -3.28
CA HIS A 35 5.28 6.41 -2.58
C HIS A 35 5.94 6.80 -1.26
N TRP A 36 5.64 6.06 -0.20
CA TRP A 36 6.20 6.25 1.13
C TRP A 36 6.48 4.92 1.81
N ILE A 37 7.58 4.86 2.55
CA ILE A 37 7.89 3.82 3.52
C ILE A 37 7.99 4.46 4.90
N PHE A 38 7.15 3.98 5.82
CA PHE A 38 7.04 4.55 7.15
C PHE A 38 7.98 3.87 8.14
N LYS A 39 8.72 4.67 8.92
CA LYS A 39 9.51 4.26 10.06
C LYS A 39 8.61 4.14 11.30
N HIS A 40 8.77 3.04 12.02
CA HIS A 40 7.97 2.70 13.20
C HIS A 40 8.85 2.65 14.46
N THR A 41 9.60 3.71 14.70
CA THR A 41 10.61 3.82 15.77
C THR A 41 9.99 3.68 17.17
N SER A 42 8.77 4.17 17.36
CA SER A 42 8.03 4.19 18.62
C SER A 42 7.06 3.01 18.82
N LEU A 43 6.99 2.07 17.86
CA LEU A 43 5.97 1.03 17.84
C LEU A 43 6.16 0.00 18.96
N LYS A 44 5.20 -0.05 19.88
CA LYS A 44 5.13 -1.10 20.90
C LYS A 44 4.76 -2.45 20.28
N GLN A 45 5.48 -3.49 20.67
CA GLN A 45 5.30 -4.84 20.16
C GLN A 45 5.10 -5.86 21.28
N ASP A 46 4.13 -6.76 21.09
CA ASP A 46 3.97 -7.96 21.90
C ASP A 46 4.65 -9.17 21.22
N ALA A 47 4.64 -10.34 21.86
CA ALA A 47 5.30 -11.53 21.32
C ALA A 47 4.73 -11.95 19.95
N LYS A 48 3.41 -11.80 19.77
CA LYS A 48 2.75 -12.11 18.52
C LYS A 48 3.16 -11.13 17.43
N SER A 49 3.15 -9.83 17.73
CA SER A 49 3.46 -8.80 16.76
C SER A 49 4.92 -8.89 16.28
N ARG A 50 5.87 -9.21 17.17
CA ARG A 50 7.27 -9.49 16.79
C ARG A 50 7.39 -10.65 15.81
N SER A 51 6.69 -11.76 16.09
CA SER A 51 6.72 -12.94 15.23
C SER A 51 6.14 -12.66 13.84
N VAL A 52 4.99 -11.98 13.78
CA VAL A 52 4.34 -11.60 12.51
C VAL A 52 5.21 -10.63 11.71
N ASN A 53 5.77 -9.61 12.36
CA ASN A 53 6.61 -8.63 11.67
C ASN A 53 7.91 -9.25 11.14
N SER A 54 8.51 -10.18 11.89
CA SER A 54 9.67 -10.94 11.41
C SER A 54 9.33 -11.77 10.17
N TRP A 55 8.16 -12.42 10.15
CA TRP A 55 7.68 -13.15 8.97
C TRP A 55 7.43 -12.21 7.78
N LEU A 56 6.76 -11.08 8.00
CA LEU A 56 6.47 -10.09 6.97
C LEU A 56 7.76 -9.51 6.36
N GLN A 57 8.74 -9.17 7.19
CA GLN A 57 10.04 -8.71 6.72
C GLN A 57 10.74 -9.77 5.88
N ARG A 58 10.80 -11.02 6.35
CA ARG A 58 11.57 -12.08 5.66
C ARG A 58 10.90 -12.62 4.40
N LEU A 59 9.56 -12.65 4.35
CA LEU A 59 8.83 -13.41 3.33
C LEU A 59 7.80 -12.60 2.54
N HIS A 60 7.46 -11.37 2.96
CA HIS A 60 6.41 -10.59 2.32
C HIS A 60 6.89 -9.27 1.71
N HIS A 61 7.61 -8.44 2.46
CA HIS A 61 7.93 -7.08 2.00
C HIS A 61 9.38 -6.64 2.15
N GLY A 62 10.24 -7.39 2.84
CA GLY A 62 11.67 -7.05 2.97
C GLY A 62 12.00 -5.92 3.95
N LEU A 63 11.03 -5.05 4.28
CA LEU A 63 11.25 -3.86 5.11
C LEU A 63 11.31 -4.17 6.62
N SER A 64 12.37 -3.72 7.32
CA SER A 64 12.41 -3.70 8.79
C SER A 64 11.55 -2.56 9.36
N LEU A 65 11.22 -2.61 10.65
CA LEU A 65 10.31 -1.63 11.28
C LEU A 65 10.84 -0.19 11.25
N ASP A 66 12.11 -0.03 11.55
CA ASP A 66 12.86 1.23 11.65
C ASP A 66 13.31 1.80 10.29
N TYR A 67 13.12 1.06 9.21
CA TYR A 67 13.52 1.48 7.87
C TYR A 67 12.43 2.26 7.15
N GLY A 68 12.78 3.38 6.51
CA GLY A 68 11.85 4.18 5.72
C GLY A 68 12.28 5.63 5.57
N ASP A 69 11.59 6.36 4.71
CA ASP A 69 11.85 7.77 4.39
C ASP A 69 11.01 8.72 5.26
N VAL A 70 9.94 8.25 5.90
CA VAL A 70 8.99 9.08 6.67
C VAL A 70 8.73 8.50 8.06
N GLU A 71 8.64 9.32 9.11
CA GLU A 71 8.18 8.83 10.44
C GLU A 71 6.66 8.55 10.42
N TYR A 72 6.22 7.45 11.03
CA TYR A 72 4.81 7.05 10.95
C TYR A 72 3.84 8.10 11.53
N GLU A 73 4.29 8.92 12.47
CA GLU A 73 3.54 10.03 13.05
C GLU A 73 3.06 11.04 11.98
N GLU A 74 3.69 11.09 10.80
CA GLU A 74 3.30 11.98 9.70
C GLU A 74 2.15 11.44 8.85
N ILE A 75 1.73 10.19 9.03
CA ILE A 75 0.76 9.52 8.15
C ILE A 75 -0.57 10.27 8.03
N HIS A 76 -1.07 10.83 9.13
CA HIS A 76 -2.32 11.60 9.11
C HIS A 76 -2.19 12.88 8.28
N LYS A 77 -1.05 13.57 8.33
CA LYS A 77 -0.79 14.77 7.52
C LYS A 77 -0.72 14.39 6.03
N ILE A 78 -0.08 13.28 5.71
CA ILE A 78 0.00 12.74 4.34
C ILE A 78 -1.41 12.48 3.81
N PHE A 79 -2.24 11.71 4.52
CA PHE A 79 -3.62 11.45 4.08
C PHE A 79 -4.47 12.72 3.97
N GLN A 80 -4.30 13.70 4.85
CA GLN A 80 -5.00 15.00 4.76
C GLN A 80 -4.60 15.81 3.53
N SER A 81 -3.37 15.64 3.03
CA SER A 81 -2.88 16.32 1.83
C SER A 81 -3.46 15.74 0.54
N LEU A 82 -3.82 14.45 0.54
CA LEU A 82 -4.44 13.78 -0.61
C LEU A 82 -5.86 14.31 -0.85
N LYS A 83 -6.16 14.72 -2.09
CA LYS A 83 -7.45 15.36 -2.47
C LYS A 83 -8.32 14.53 -3.41
N PHE A 84 -8.04 13.23 -3.52
CA PHE A 84 -8.83 12.32 -4.35
C PHE A 84 -10.21 12.07 -3.76
N LYS A 85 -11.24 12.13 -4.59
CA LYS A 85 -12.63 11.88 -4.17
C LYS A 85 -12.99 10.40 -4.26
N ARG A 86 -12.32 9.66 -5.14
CA ARG A 86 -12.50 8.23 -5.34
C ARG A 86 -11.16 7.52 -5.20
N ILE A 87 -11.09 6.54 -4.32
CA ILE A 87 -9.92 5.70 -4.13
C ILE A 87 -10.29 4.27 -4.50
N TYR A 88 -9.48 3.63 -5.31
CA TYR A 88 -9.59 2.22 -5.63
C TYR A 88 -8.47 1.46 -4.93
N VAL A 89 -8.83 0.43 -4.18
CA VAL A 89 -7.88 -0.47 -3.53
C VAL A 89 -8.19 -1.89 -3.94
N LYS A 90 -7.30 -2.83 -3.64
CA LYS A 90 -7.58 -4.25 -3.83
C LYS A 90 -7.62 -5.00 -2.51
N GLY A 91 -8.82 -5.47 -2.15
CA GLY A 91 -9.12 -6.28 -0.98
C GLY A 91 -9.83 -5.50 0.13
N LEU A 92 -10.90 -6.09 0.65
CA LEU A 92 -11.80 -5.55 1.67
C LEU A 92 -11.07 -5.03 2.91
N TYR A 93 -10.00 -5.71 3.33
CA TYR A 93 -9.23 -5.29 4.50
C TYR A 93 -8.54 -3.95 4.29
N LYS A 94 -7.92 -3.73 3.12
CA LYS A 94 -7.28 -2.46 2.78
C LYS A 94 -8.33 -1.37 2.62
N GLN A 95 -9.50 -1.70 2.05
CA GLN A 95 -10.61 -0.76 1.93
C GLN A 95 -11.00 -0.17 3.29
N ARG A 96 -11.15 -1.03 4.32
CA ARG A 96 -11.47 -0.59 5.68
C ARG A 96 -10.40 0.33 6.27
N ILE A 97 -9.12 -0.02 6.15
CA ILE A 97 -8.02 0.81 6.63
C ILE A 97 -8.08 2.21 5.98
N ILE A 98 -8.24 2.27 4.66
CA ILE A 98 -8.20 3.55 3.95
C ILE A 98 -9.43 4.41 4.24
N ILE A 99 -10.61 3.81 4.46
CA ILE A 99 -11.81 4.54 4.91
C ILE A 99 -11.54 5.26 6.24
N ASP A 100 -10.85 4.63 7.18
CA ASP A 100 -10.53 5.24 8.47
C ASP A 100 -9.62 6.48 8.34
N PHE A 101 -8.71 6.48 7.35
CA PHE A 101 -7.82 7.62 7.08
C PHE A 101 -8.43 8.69 6.17
N MET A 102 -9.32 8.31 5.26
CA MET A 102 -9.91 9.19 4.24
C MET A 102 -11.44 9.14 4.27
N PRO A 103 -12.10 9.57 5.37
CA PRO A 103 -13.56 9.49 5.49
C PRO A 103 -14.32 10.37 4.48
N HIS A 104 -13.62 11.31 3.83
CA HIS A 104 -14.18 12.19 2.80
C HIS A 104 -14.19 11.56 1.39
N ALA A 105 -13.45 10.48 1.17
CA ALA A 105 -13.32 9.82 -0.11
C ALA A 105 -14.20 8.56 -0.17
N THR A 106 -14.76 8.27 -1.34
CA THR A 106 -15.39 6.97 -1.59
C THR A 106 -14.32 5.95 -1.94
N VAL A 107 -14.20 4.89 -1.15
CA VAL A 107 -13.19 3.83 -1.35
C VAL A 107 -13.85 2.59 -1.95
N PHE A 108 -13.40 2.17 -3.12
CA PHE A 108 -13.89 1.01 -3.86
C PHE A 108 -12.90 -0.15 -3.76
N ASP A 109 -13.42 -1.36 -3.55
CA ASP A 109 -12.63 -2.58 -3.67
C ASP A 109 -12.71 -3.12 -5.10
N LEU A 110 -11.57 -3.17 -5.79
CA LEU A 110 -11.45 -3.69 -7.14
C LEU A 110 -11.77 -5.19 -7.24
N GLU A 111 -11.75 -5.94 -6.13
CA GLU A 111 -12.20 -7.34 -6.13
C GLU A 111 -13.70 -7.47 -6.50
N ASN A 112 -14.50 -6.45 -6.22
CA ASN A 112 -15.92 -6.41 -6.63
C ASN A 112 -16.10 -6.22 -8.14
N SER A 113 -15.04 -5.84 -8.85
CA SER A 113 -15.00 -5.70 -10.31
C SER A 113 -14.24 -6.86 -10.97
N GLU A 114 -14.18 -8.02 -10.30
CA GLU A 114 -13.50 -9.23 -10.77
C GLU A 114 -12.00 -9.04 -11.06
N CYS A 115 -11.37 -8.04 -10.41
CA CYS A 115 -9.94 -7.80 -10.56
C CYS A 115 -9.13 -9.05 -10.17
N PRO A 116 -8.29 -9.61 -11.07
CA PRO A 116 -7.47 -10.78 -10.81
C PRO A 116 -6.53 -10.61 -9.62
N ARG A 117 -5.92 -11.71 -9.14
CA ARG A 117 -4.91 -11.63 -8.07
C ARG A 117 -3.71 -10.82 -8.54
N LEU A 118 -3.07 -10.06 -7.64
CA LEU A 118 -1.91 -9.22 -7.99
C LEU A 118 -0.80 -10.00 -8.69
N CYS A 119 -0.50 -11.22 -8.25
CA CYS A 119 0.52 -12.07 -8.88
C CYS A 119 0.21 -12.43 -10.34
N GLN A 120 -1.05 -12.40 -10.76
CA GLN A 120 -1.45 -12.59 -12.15
C GLN A 120 -1.26 -11.31 -12.96
N LEU A 121 -1.45 -10.14 -12.34
CA LEU A 121 -1.28 -8.83 -12.99
C LEU A 121 0.20 -8.44 -13.16
N THR A 122 1.09 -8.94 -12.31
CA THR A 122 2.53 -8.63 -12.35
C THR A 122 3.37 -9.67 -13.09
N ARG A 123 2.77 -10.77 -13.57
CA ARG A 123 3.52 -11.90 -14.15
C ARG A 123 4.07 -11.53 -15.53
N GLY A 124 5.39 -11.54 -15.67
CA GLY A 124 6.07 -11.25 -16.94
C GLY A 124 6.09 -9.77 -17.31
N GLU A 125 5.68 -8.90 -16.39
CA GLU A 125 5.62 -7.45 -16.59
C GLU A 125 6.82 -6.77 -15.92
N THR A 126 7.46 -5.85 -16.64
CA THR A 126 8.49 -4.97 -16.08
C THR A 126 7.84 -3.65 -15.68
N LEU A 127 7.29 -3.60 -14.47
CA LEU A 127 6.65 -2.41 -13.91
C LEU A 127 7.60 -1.65 -12.99
N ALA A 128 7.30 -0.37 -12.76
CA ALA A 128 8.07 0.46 -11.85
C ALA A 128 8.16 -0.17 -10.44
N CYS A 129 9.29 0.05 -9.80
CA CYS A 129 9.59 -0.44 -8.46
C CYS A 129 10.29 0.69 -7.69
N CYS A 130 10.11 0.75 -6.37
CA CYS A 130 10.85 1.73 -5.59
C CYS A 130 12.34 1.35 -5.54
N ASN A 131 13.21 2.34 -5.34
CA ASN A 131 14.65 2.15 -5.20
C ASN A 131 15.00 1.10 -4.12
N PHE A 132 14.20 1.00 -3.05
CA PHE A 132 14.42 0.08 -1.95
C PHE A 132 14.19 -1.38 -2.31
N HIS A 133 13.32 -1.66 -3.28
CA HIS A 133 13.02 -3.01 -3.73
C HIS A 133 13.78 -3.38 -5.01
N MET A 134 14.75 -2.56 -5.47
CA MET A 134 15.57 -2.87 -6.66
C MET A 134 16.39 -4.15 -6.46
N ASP A 135 16.95 -4.35 -5.26
CA ASP A 135 17.75 -5.52 -4.92
C ASP A 135 16.90 -6.68 -4.34
N PHE A 136 15.58 -6.50 -4.29
CA PHE A 136 14.63 -7.46 -3.74
C PHE A 136 13.60 -7.88 -4.80
N ASN A 137 12.59 -8.66 -4.40
CA ASN A 137 11.51 -9.02 -5.32
C ASN A 137 10.61 -7.78 -5.58
N PRO A 138 10.60 -7.21 -6.81
CA PRO A 138 9.84 -6.01 -7.11
C PRO A 138 8.32 -6.21 -7.01
N GLN A 139 7.83 -7.45 -7.12
CA GLN A 139 6.41 -7.78 -6.98
C GLN A 139 5.90 -7.57 -5.55
N GLN A 140 6.81 -7.43 -4.58
CA GLN A 140 6.45 -7.11 -3.22
C GLN A 140 6.16 -5.61 -3.06
N CYS A 141 6.83 -4.73 -3.80
CA CYS A 141 6.67 -3.27 -3.71
C CYS A 141 5.22 -2.81 -3.97
N THR A 142 4.70 -1.91 -3.14
CA THR A 142 3.38 -1.29 -3.38
C THR A 142 3.33 -0.48 -4.67
N LEU A 143 4.45 0.14 -5.07
CA LEU A 143 4.55 0.92 -6.32
C LEU A 143 4.29 0.03 -7.53
N ASN A 144 4.95 -1.13 -7.58
CA ASN A 144 4.77 -2.13 -8.62
C ASN A 144 3.30 -2.58 -8.70
N LYS A 145 2.69 -2.86 -7.54
CA LYS A 145 1.30 -3.30 -7.43
C LYS A 145 0.31 -2.25 -7.93
N VAL A 146 0.46 -0.97 -7.57
CA VAL A 146 -0.47 0.05 -8.08
C VAL A 146 -0.33 0.28 -9.58
N PHE A 147 0.86 0.16 -10.16
CA PHE A 147 1.03 0.23 -11.62
C PHE A 147 0.34 -0.95 -12.32
N ALA A 148 0.44 -2.16 -11.75
CA ALA A 148 -0.26 -3.33 -12.27
C ALA A 148 -1.78 -3.14 -12.22
N LEU A 149 -2.28 -2.63 -11.09
CA LEU A 149 -3.71 -2.33 -10.90
C LEU A 149 -4.18 -1.22 -11.83
N LYS A 150 -3.37 -0.17 -12.06
CA LYS A 150 -3.70 0.91 -13.00
C LYS A 150 -3.79 0.40 -14.43
N LYS A 151 -2.83 -0.42 -14.86
CA LYS A 151 -2.87 -1.06 -16.17
C LYS A 151 -4.13 -1.91 -16.35
N TRP A 152 -4.49 -2.69 -15.32
CA TRP A 152 -5.71 -3.47 -15.35
C TRP A 152 -6.97 -2.58 -15.40
N TYR A 153 -7.04 -1.56 -14.54
CA TYR A 153 -8.16 -0.62 -14.48
C TYR A 153 -8.42 0.01 -15.86
N ALA A 154 -7.40 0.58 -16.49
CA ALA A 154 -7.53 1.25 -17.78
C ALA A 154 -8.02 0.35 -18.93
N ASN A 155 -7.86 -0.98 -18.80
CA ASN A 155 -8.30 -1.94 -19.81
C ASN A 155 -9.69 -2.54 -19.53
N ASN A 156 -10.28 -2.28 -18.36
CA ASN A 156 -11.49 -3.00 -17.91
C ASN A 156 -12.59 -2.09 -17.32
N LEU A 157 -12.28 -0.84 -16.96
CA LEU A 157 -13.21 0.12 -16.33
C LEU A 157 -13.07 1.50 -16.96
#